data_AF-A0A8U0A3V9-F1
#
_entry.id   AF-A0A8U0A3V9-F1
#
_cell.length_a   1.000
_cell.length_b   1.000
_cell.length_c   1.000
_cell.angle_alpha   90.00
_cell.angle_beta   90.00
_cell.angle_gamma   90.00
#
_symmetry.space_group_name_H-M   'P 1'
#
loop_
_entity.id
_entity.type
_entity.pdbx_description
1 polymer ?
#
loop_
_entity_poly.entity_id
_entity_poly.type
_entity_poly.pdbx_seq_one_letter_code
_entity_poly.pdbx_strand_id
1 'polypeptide(L)'
;MSGGSNRNDDAPAGSPDNGDPAGSDTEEPSVEALRRQVEEKYDFDDFGPRDMEQMTPEEWDAAFDPDTWITGPELLDRVEADMKQRVIDRDVFARLERLSDPDRLIAYSDEGYAVVFEDGSVKGEGIVLRDIKPSVALCSMDEYEVPELQQGEVLPHPSEVPEGGGSIGHRMMLFVGVAMAVMGVFSIGAVIVGVSESMLIGTVFGLGFIVVGVVLFIMVANARLSDRFRAEEYRDRLRAVGRGSDERPTVLDELESDGDDATDESGDTPSHGL
;
A
#
# COMPACT_ATOMS: atom_id res chain seq x y z
N MET A 1 22.83 -16.84 75.41
CA MET A 1 23.79 -15.75 75.69
C MET A 1 23.31 -14.56 74.86
N SER A 2 22.36 -13.79 75.38
CA SER A 2 22.54 -12.61 76.24
C SER A 2 22.36 -11.35 75.39
N GLY A 3 21.11 -10.86 75.38
CA GLY A 3 20.83 -9.47 75.07
C GLY A 3 21.27 -8.59 76.24
N GLY A 4 21.91 -7.47 75.91
CA GLY A 4 22.32 -6.42 76.84
C GLY A 4 21.64 -5.11 76.47
N SER A 5 21.15 -4.43 77.50
CA SER A 5 20.22 -3.31 77.48
C SER A 5 20.91 -1.94 77.38
N ASN A 6 20.14 -0.98 76.83
CA ASN A 6 19.95 0.40 77.28
C ASN A 6 20.86 1.57 76.81
N ARG A 7 20.13 2.55 76.25
CA ARG A 7 20.05 4.00 76.55
C ARG A 7 21.12 4.98 76.04
N ASN A 8 20.57 6.00 75.38
CA ASN A 8 21.10 7.31 75.01
C ASN A 8 21.74 8.08 76.17
N ASP A 9 22.66 9.00 75.85
CA ASP A 9 22.58 10.43 76.21
C ASP A 9 23.68 11.26 75.47
N ASP A 10 23.19 12.34 74.84
CA ASP A 10 23.70 13.72 74.63
C ASP A 10 25.11 14.13 74.09
N ALA A 11 25.02 14.84 72.94
CA ALA A 11 25.57 16.19 72.61
C ALA A 11 27.03 16.35 72.09
N PRO A 12 27.41 17.51 71.47
CA PRO A 12 27.60 17.64 70.02
C PRO A 12 29.02 18.10 69.60
N ALA A 13 29.44 17.83 68.36
CA ALA A 13 30.63 18.46 67.79
C ALA A 13 30.45 18.66 66.28
N GLY A 14 30.63 19.91 65.84
CA GLY A 14 30.32 20.38 64.49
C GLY A 14 31.21 19.85 63.38
N SER A 15 30.71 20.03 62.15
CA SER A 15 31.49 20.04 60.91
C SER A 15 30.70 20.76 59.82
N PRO A 16 31.39 21.31 58.81
CA PRO A 16 31.14 22.65 58.31
C PRO A 16 30.12 22.72 57.19
N ASP A 17 29.53 23.90 57.11
CA ASP A 17 29.02 24.59 55.92
C ASP A 17 29.75 24.16 54.64
N ASN A 18 29.10 23.28 53.88
CA ASN A 18 29.38 23.07 52.47
C ASN A 18 28.12 23.54 51.75
N GLY A 19 28.22 24.76 51.21
CA GLY A 19 27.18 25.34 50.38
C GLY A 19 26.78 24.37 49.28
N ASP A 20 25.48 24.11 49.23
CA ASP A 20 24.81 23.55 48.08
C ASP A 20 25.21 24.40 46.87
N PRO A 21 25.90 23.87 45.83
CA PRO A 21 25.98 24.58 44.59
C PRO A 21 24.54 24.68 44.11
N ALA A 22 24.06 25.92 43.95
CA ALA A 22 22.77 26.21 43.36
C ALA A 22 22.51 25.22 42.22
N GLY A 23 21.54 24.34 42.43
CA GLY A 23 20.98 23.54 41.36
C GLY A 23 20.64 24.55 40.28
N SER A 24 21.41 24.51 39.19
CA SER A 24 20.89 25.02 37.94
C SER A 24 19.71 24.10 37.69
N ASP A 25 18.51 24.63 37.91
CA ASP A 25 17.32 24.18 37.21
C ASP A 25 17.67 24.28 35.73
N THR A 26 18.38 23.27 35.22
CA THR A 26 18.45 22.98 33.81
C THR A 26 17.04 22.48 33.54
N GLU A 27 16.14 23.42 33.27
CA GLU A 27 14.83 23.12 32.73
C GLU A 27 15.10 22.19 31.55
N GLU A 28 14.73 20.91 31.70
CA GLU A 28 14.79 19.99 30.58
C GLU A 28 13.97 20.64 29.47
N PRO A 29 14.58 20.94 28.31
CA PRO A 29 13.87 21.61 27.24
C PRO A 29 12.63 20.78 26.91
N SER A 30 11.47 21.42 26.83
CA SER A 30 10.24 20.76 26.39
C SER A 30 10.48 20.06 25.05
N VAL A 31 9.86 18.90 24.81
CA VAL A 31 9.99 18.11 23.57
C VAL A 31 9.87 18.99 22.31
N GLU A 32 8.95 19.95 22.31
CA GLU A 32 8.73 20.92 21.23
C GLU A 32 9.94 21.86 20.98
N ALA A 33 10.66 22.24 22.04
CA ALA A 33 11.88 23.05 21.92
C ALA A 33 13.05 22.22 21.37
N LEU A 34 13.11 20.94 21.76
CA LEU A 34 14.09 19.99 21.24
C LEU A 34 13.82 19.69 19.75
N ARG A 35 12.55 19.51 19.36
CA ARG A 35 12.12 19.35 17.96
C ARG A 35 12.59 20.50 17.08
N ARG A 36 12.32 21.75 17.48
CA ARG A 36 12.77 22.94 16.73
C ARG A 36 14.29 22.99 16.59
N GLN A 37 15.02 22.60 17.62
CA GLN A 37 16.47 22.55 17.58
C GLN A 37 16.98 21.47 16.61
N VAL A 38 16.29 20.34 16.51
CA VAL A 38 16.61 19.27 15.57
C VAL A 38 16.31 19.69 14.14
N GLU A 39 15.16 20.32 13.87
CA GLU A 39 14.81 20.89 12.56
C GLU A 39 15.81 21.95 12.08
N GLU A 40 16.42 22.71 12.98
CA GLU A 40 17.49 23.66 12.64
C GLU A 40 18.85 22.96 12.38
N LYS A 41 19.09 21.83 13.04
CA LYS A 41 20.38 21.12 13.02
C LYS A 41 20.51 20.17 11.82
N TYR A 42 19.41 19.58 11.38
CA TYR A 42 19.39 18.57 10.31
C TYR A 42 18.52 19.03 9.14
N ASP A 43 18.98 18.73 7.92
CA ASP A 43 18.17 18.90 6.71
C ASP A 43 17.40 17.60 6.46
N PHE A 44 16.10 17.61 6.75
CA PHE A 44 15.25 16.42 6.60
C PHE A 44 15.02 16.02 5.13
N ASP A 45 15.21 16.93 4.17
CA ASP A 45 15.05 16.64 2.74
C ASP A 45 16.23 15.81 2.16
N ASP A 46 17.43 15.91 2.76
CA ASP A 46 18.63 15.13 2.42
C ASP A 46 19.11 14.26 3.61
N PHE A 47 18.17 13.76 4.40
CA PHE A 47 18.47 12.99 5.60
C PHE A 47 18.92 11.55 5.27
N GLY A 48 20.13 11.18 5.71
CA GLY A 48 20.72 9.88 5.38
C GLY A 48 21.16 9.03 6.58
N PRO A 49 21.69 7.81 6.33
CA PRO A 49 22.16 6.92 7.39
C PRO A 49 23.25 7.52 8.30
N ARG A 50 24.04 8.47 7.80
CA ARG A 50 25.06 9.16 8.60
C ARG A 50 24.46 10.17 9.57
N ASP A 51 23.31 10.76 9.24
CA ASP A 51 22.62 11.70 10.12
C ASP A 51 21.92 10.93 11.23
N MET A 52 21.37 9.75 10.91
CA MET A 52 20.85 8.80 11.91
C MET A 52 21.90 8.38 12.95
N GLU A 53 23.15 8.15 12.53
CA GLU A 53 24.26 7.81 13.46
C GLU A 53 24.65 8.97 14.38
N GLN A 54 24.42 10.21 13.96
CA GLN A 54 24.79 11.41 14.70
C GLN A 54 23.69 11.91 15.65
N MET A 55 22.47 11.43 15.46
CA MET A 55 21.29 11.86 16.20
C MET A 55 21.22 11.16 17.56
N THR A 56 21.03 11.92 18.63
CA THR A 56 20.87 11.35 19.97
C THR A 56 19.47 10.71 20.11
N PRO A 57 19.25 9.80 21.08
CA PRO A 57 17.92 9.23 21.33
C PRO A 57 16.85 10.30 21.61
N GLU A 58 17.20 11.33 22.37
CA GLU A 58 16.30 12.43 22.72
C GLU A 58 15.96 13.30 21.50
N GLU A 59 16.95 13.55 20.61
CA GLU A 59 16.73 14.24 19.33
C GLU A 59 15.82 13.41 18.41
N TRP A 60 16.00 12.09 18.39
CA TRP A 60 15.16 11.14 17.65
C TRP A 60 13.72 11.15 18.15
N ASP A 61 13.50 11.03 19.46
CA ASP A 61 12.17 11.02 20.06
C ASP A 61 11.44 12.35 19.84
N ALA A 62 12.16 13.48 19.83
CA ALA A 62 11.57 14.78 19.54
C ALA A 62 11.21 14.96 18.05
N ALA A 63 12.03 14.44 17.14
CA ALA A 63 11.80 14.53 15.69
C ALA A 63 10.73 13.56 15.17
N PHE A 64 10.65 12.37 15.75
CA PHE A 64 9.75 11.29 15.32
C PHE A 64 8.81 10.91 16.45
N ASP A 65 8.17 11.91 17.04
CA ASP A 65 7.27 11.76 18.18
C ASP A 65 5.94 11.11 17.75
N PRO A 66 5.67 9.85 18.14
CA PRO A 66 4.44 9.17 17.76
C PRO A 66 3.19 9.82 18.35
N ASP A 67 3.32 10.61 19.43
CA ASP A 67 2.18 11.32 20.04
C ASP A 67 1.72 12.52 19.19
N THR A 68 2.54 12.94 18.21
CA THR A 68 2.16 13.98 17.23
C THR A 68 1.53 13.42 15.97
N TRP A 69 1.53 12.11 15.78
CA TRP A 69 0.93 11.52 14.59
C TRP A 69 -0.60 11.55 14.68
N ILE A 70 -1.23 11.81 13.53
CA ILE A 70 -2.68 11.77 13.41
C ILE A 70 -3.15 10.34 13.65
N THR A 71 -4.06 10.19 14.62
CA THR A 71 -4.74 8.94 14.97
C THR A 71 -6.25 9.17 15.06
N GLY A 72 -7.03 8.14 15.35
CA GLY A 72 -8.48 8.23 15.49
C GLY A 72 -9.22 8.23 14.14
N PRO A 73 -10.47 8.74 14.14
CA PRO A 73 -11.31 8.82 12.94
C PRO A 73 -10.67 9.63 11.81
N GLU A 74 -9.86 10.65 12.15
CA GLU A 74 -9.17 11.50 11.17
C GLU A 74 -8.13 10.72 10.37
N LEU A 75 -7.37 9.83 11.02
CA LEU A 75 -6.46 8.93 10.32
C LEU A 75 -7.22 8.04 9.35
N LEU A 76 -8.35 7.47 9.78
CA LEU A 76 -9.17 6.61 8.92
C LEU A 76 -9.73 7.36 7.71
N ASP A 77 -10.19 8.61 7.89
CA ASP A 77 -10.62 9.48 6.79
C ASP A 77 -9.49 9.73 5.77
N ARG A 78 -8.30 10.02 6.29
CA ARG A 78 -7.10 10.27 5.47
C ARG A 78 -6.68 9.04 4.67
N VAL A 79 -6.62 7.88 5.33
CA VAL A 79 -6.27 6.61 4.69
C VAL A 79 -7.33 6.19 3.67
N GLU A 80 -8.61 6.39 3.97
CA GLU A 80 -9.69 6.10 3.01
C GLU A 80 -9.54 6.94 1.74
N ALA A 81 -9.23 8.23 1.87
CA ALA A 81 -9.03 9.12 0.73
C ALA A 81 -7.80 8.74 -0.11
N ASP A 82 -6.65 8.53 0.53
CA ASP A 82 -5.42 8.12 -0.16
C ASP A 82 -5.58 6.78 -0.88
N MET A 83 -6.16 5.78 -0.20
CA MET A 83 -6.37 4.46 -0.81
C MET A 83 -7.37 4.51 -1.95
N LYS A 84 -8.46 5.28 -1.84
CA LYS A 84 -9.37 5.48 -2.99
C LYS A 84 -8.65 6.10 -4.17
N GLN A 85 -7.78 7.09 -3.94
CA GLN A 85 -6.99 7.69 -5.01
C GLN A 85 -6.04 6.66 -5.66
N ARG A 86 -5.34 5.84 -4.87
CA ARG A 86 -4.48 4.76 -5.39
C ARG A 86 -5.25 3.72 -6.21
N VAL A 87 -6.50 3.42 -5.84
CA VAL A 87 -7.37 2.52 -6.63
C VAL A 87 -7.78 3.18 -7.95
N ILE A 88 -8.06 4.49 -7.95
CA ILE A 88 -8.33 5.27 -9.19
C ILE A 88 -7.11 5.21 -10.12
N ASP A 89 -5.92 5.44 -9.57
CA ASP A 89 -4.66 5.46 -10.31
C ASP A 89 -4.18 4.06 -10.71
N ARG A 90 -4.88 3.01 -10.24
CA ARG A 90 -4.63 1.58 -10.49
C ARG A 90 -3.31 1.08 -9.91
N ASP A 91 -2.83 1.75 -8.88
CA ASP A 91 -1.67 1.30 -8.10
C ASP A 91 -2.05 0.17 -7.14
N VAL A 92 -3.31 0.16 -6.68
CA VAL A 92 -3.86 -0.85 -5.76
C VAL A 92 -5.19 -1.40 -6.29
N PHE A 93 -5.44 -2.69 -6.11
CA PHE A 93 -6.75 -3.31 -6.35
C PHE A 93 -7.37 -3.75 -5.02
N ALA A 94 -8.24 -2.92 -4.46
CA ALA A 94 -9.01 -3.25 -3.27
C ALA A 94 -10.35 -2.52 -3.26
N ARG A 95 -11.36 -3.14 -2.64
CA ARG A 95 -12.60 -2.50 -2.25
C ARG A 95 -12.46 -1.99 -0.81
N LEU A 96 -12.89 -0.76 -0.58
CA LEU A 96 -12.82 -0.10 0.72
C LEU A 96 -14.20 -0.01 1.35
N GLU A 97 -14.29 -0.37 2.62
CA GLU A 97 -15.49 -0.28 3.42
C GLU A 97 -15.16 0.21 4.83
N ARG A 98 -15.98 1.12 5.34
CA ARG A 98 -15.87 1.61 6.71
C ARG A 98 -16.94 0.96 7.57
N LEU A 99 -16.53 0.37 8.68
CA LEU A 99 -17.44 -0.12 9.71
C LEU A 99 -17.45 0.88 10.85
N SER A 100 -18.62 1.14 11.41
CA SER A 100 -18.81 2.17 12.44
C SER A 100 -18.78 1.65 13.88
N ASP A 101 -18.71 0.33 14.08
CA ASP A 101 -18.77 -0.29 15.42
C ASP A 101 -17.87 -1.54 15.52
N PRO A 102 -16.68 -1.43 16.14
CA PRO A 102 -15.88 -0.21 16.31
C PRO A 102 -15.49 0.43 14.96
N ASP A 103 -15.16 1.74 14.96
CA ASP A 103 -14.74 2.45 13.74
C ASP A 103 -13.44 1.86 13.19
N ARG A 104 -13.50 1.34 11.97
CA ARG A 104 -12.37 0.70 11.29
C ARG A 104 -12.55 0.75 9.80
N LEU A 105 -11.42 0.89 9.09
CA LEU A 105 -11.37 0.83 7.63
C LEU A 105 -10.92 -0.56 7.20
N ILE A 106 -11.74 -1.23 6.38
CA ILE A 106 -11.38 -2.50 5.76
C ILE A 106 -11.11 -2.28 4.28
N ALA A 107 -9.95 -2.74 3.84
CA ALA A 107 -9.61 -2.89 2.44
C ALA A 107 -9.51 -4.39 2.12
N TYR A 108 -10.16 -4.85 1.06
CA TYR A 108 -10.12 -6.26 0.69
C TYR A 108 -10.07 -6.46 -0.83
N SER A 109 -9.44 -7.56 -1.23
CA SER A 109 -9.24 -7.97 -2.60
C SER A 109 -9.48 -9.48 -2.75
N ASP A 110 -9.29 -10.00 -3.95
CA ASP A 110 -9.23 -11.43 -4.22
C ASP A 110 -7.96 -12.11 -3.68
N GLU A 111 -6.93 -11.34 -3.32
CA GLU A 111 -5.60 -11.82 -2.92
C GLU A 111 -5.23 -11.45 -1.47
N GLY A 112 -6.22 -11.06 -0.66
CA GLY A 112 -6.04 -10.74 0.75
C GLY A 112 -6.83 -9.52 1.20
N TYR A 113 -6.64 -9.14 2.46
CA TYR A 113 -7.36 -8.06 3.11
C TYR A 113 -6.47 -7.34 4.14
N ALA A 114 -6.89 -6.15 4.54
CA ALA A 114 -6.34 -5.43 5.66
C ALA A 114 -7.42 -4.64 6.40
N VAL A 115 -7.28 -4.56 7.72
CA VAL A 115 -8.10 -3.79 8.64
C VAL A 115 -7.20 -2.76 9.31
N VAL A 116 -7.56 -1.49 9.16
CA VAL A 116 -6.89 -0.35 9.80
C VAL A 116 -7.75 0.09 10.98
N PHE A 117 -7.12 0.19 12.14
CA PHE A 117 -7.73 0.64 13.38
C PHE A 117 -7.41 2.12 13.62
N GLU A 118 -8.19 2.75 14.49
CA GLU A 118 -8.02 4.16 14.89
C GLU A 118 -6.63 4.46 15.47
N ASP A 119 -5.98 3.49 16.12
CA ASP A 119 -4.63 3.63 16.68
C ASP A 119 -3.53 3.56 15.61
N GLY A 120 -3.88 3.43 14.33
CA GLY A 120 -2.96 3.26 13.21
C GLY A 120 -2.39 1.85 13.08
N SER A 121 -2.79 0.92 13.95
CA SER A 121 -2.42 -0.49 13.78
C SER A 121 -3.12 -1.09 12.56
N VAL A 122 -2.44 -2.04 11.91
CA VAL A 122 -2.96 -2.71 10.71
C VAL A 122 -2.85 -4.22 10.87
N LYS A 123 -3.98 -4.91 10.78
CA LYS A 123 -4.05 -6.39 10.73
C LYS A 123 -4.48 -6.83 9.33
N GLY A 124 -4.07 -8.03 8.92
CA GLY A 124 -4.48 -8.60 7.64
C GLY A 124 -3.42 -9.48 7.01
N GLU A 125 -3.60 -9.76 5.73
CA GLU A 125 -2.70 -10.61 4.95
C GLU A 125 -2.72 -10.26 3.45
N GLY A 126 -1.73 -10.80 2.73
CA GLY A 126 -1.65 -10.67 1.28
C GLY A 126 -1.17 -9.30 0.79
N ILE A 127 -1.47 -9.01 -0.48
CA ILE A 127 -0.97 -7.82 -1.16
C ILE A 127 -1.59 -6.54 -0.58
N VAL A 128 -2.87 -6.60 -0.17
CA VAL A 128 -3.56 -5.46 0.41
C VAL A 128 -2.87 -4.96 1.69
N LEU A 129 -2.42 -5.86 2.57
CA LEU A 129 -1.66 -5.50 3.77
C LEU A 129 -0.35 -4.77 3.41
N ARG A 130 0.34 -5.24 2.37
CA ARG A 130 1.60 -4.65 1.91
C ARG A 130 1.37 -3.23 1.38
N ASP A 131 0.27 -3.00 0.69
CA ASP A 131 -0.01 -1.72 0.03
C ASP A 131 -0.60 -0.68 1.00
N ILE A 132 -1.38 -1.11 2.00
CA ILE A 132 -2.01 -0.18 2.95
C ILE A 132 -1.05 0.33 4.01
N LYS A 133 -0.06 -0.47 4.45
CA LYS A 133 0.87 -0.08 5.53
C LYS A 133 1.63 1.23 5.22
N PRO A 134 2.22 1.41 4.02
CA PRO A 134 2.81 2.68 3.65
C PRO A 134 1.81 3.84 3.62
N SER A 135 0.57 3.59 3.19
CA SER A 135 -0.49 4.61 3.16
C SER A 135 -0.85 5.08 4.57
N VAL A 136 -1.03 4.16 5.52
CA VAL A 136 -1.31 4.47 6.94
C VAL A 136 -0.18 5.30 7.54
N ALA A 137 1.08 4.91 7.32
CA ALA A 137 2.23 5.63 7.85
C ALA A 137 2.37 7.05 7.25
N LEU A 138 2.06 7.25 5.97
CA LEU A 138 2.07 8.58 5.36
C LEU A 138 0.89 9.41 5.86
N CYS A 139 -0.31 8.82 5.94
CA CYS A 139 -1.51 9.51 6.39
C CYS A 139 -1.46 9.90 7.86
N SER A 140 -0.65 9.23 8.69
CA SER A 140 -0.44 9.63 10.08
C SER A 140 0.48 10.84 10.24
N MET A 141 1.20 11.24 9.20
CA MET A 141 2.04 12.45 9.21
C MET A 141 1.18 13.68 8.88
N ASP A 142 1.28 14.73 9.70
CA ASP A 142 0.58 16.01 9.49
C ASP A 142 0.93 16.68 8.15
N GLU A 143 2.21 16.61 7.77
CA GLU A 143 2.76 17.24 6.57
C GLU A 143 2.34 16.56 5.26
N TYR A 144 1.89 15.30 5.34
CA TYR A 144 1.46 14.58 4.16
C TYR A 144 0.15 15.17 3.63
N GLU A 145 0.18 15.67 2.40
CA GLU A 145 -1.00 16.18 1.72
C GLU A 145 -1.84 15.02 1.17
N VAL A 146 -2.97 14.76 1.82
CA VAL A 146 -3.89 13.70 1.42
C VAL A 146 -4.83 14.21 0.33
N PRO A 147 -5.10 13.43 -0.73
CA PRO A 147 -6.11 13.76 -1.73
C PRO A 147 -7.50 14.01 -1.15
N GLU A 148 -8.34 14.76 -1.86
CA GLU A 148 -9.74 14.93 -1.45
C GLU A 148 -10.50 13.59 -1.47
N LEU A 149 -11.30 13.33 -0.43
CA LEU A 149 -12.07 12.08 -0.32
C LEU A 149 -13.10 11.98 -1.45
N GLN A 150 -12.87 11.04 -2.36
CA GLN A 150 -13.81 10.69 -3.42
C GLN A 150 -15.02 9.96 -2.82
N GLN A 151 -16.21 10.50 -3.05
CA GLN A 151 -17.45 9.88 -2.60
C GLN A 151 -17.91 8.79 -3.56
N GLY A 152 -18.51 7.75 -3.00
CA GLY A 152 -19.03 6.62 -3.76
C GLY A 152 -17.97 5.57 -4.06
N GLU A 153 -18.28 4.72 -5.03
CA GLU A 153 -17.56 3.48 -5.23
C GLU A 153 -16.58 3.57 -6.41
N VAL A 154 -15.30 3.38 -6.12
CA VAL A 154 -14.20 3.64 -7.07
C VAL A 154 -14.06 2.59 -8.17
N LEU A 155 -14.19 1.31 -7.80
CA LEU A 155 -14.04 0.22 -8.76
C LEU A 155 -15.14 0.29 -9.86
N PRO A 156 -14.88 -0.14 -11.09
CA PRO A 156 -15.94 -0.24 -12.10
C PRO A 156 -16.82 -1.47 -11.86
N HIS A 157 -18.03 -1.47 -12.42
CA HIS A 157 -18.83 -2.70 -12.45
C HIS A 157 -18.22 -3.70 -13.46
N PRO A 158 -18.24 -5.04 -13.21
CA PRO A 158 -17.66 -6.01 -14.14
C PRO A 158 -18.18 -5.92 -15.58
N SER A 159 -19.45 -5.52 -15.75
CA SER A 159 -20.05 -5.33 -17.08
C SER A 159 -19.57 -4.08 -17.82
N GLU A 160 -19.00 -3.10 -17.11
CA GLU A 160 -18.46 -1.87 -17.70
C GLU A 160 -17.03 -2.04 -18.21
N VAL A 161 -16.33 -3.07 -17.73
CA VAL A 161 -15.00 -3.44 -18.23
C VAL A 161 -15.14 -3.89 -19.70
N PRO A 162 -14.46 -3.25 -20.66
CA PRO A 162 -14.50 -3.68 -22.06
C PRO A 162 -13.84 -5.05 -22.26
N GLU A 163 -14.33 -5.86 -23.21
CA GLU A 163 -13.84 -7.24 -23.48
C GLU A 163 -12.41 -7.35 -24.03
N GLY A 164 -11.67 -6.24 -24.11
CA GLY A 164 -10.33 -6.20 -24.71
C GLY A 164 -10.37 -6.27 -26.25
N GLY A 165 -9.43 -5.58 -26.92
CA GLY A 165 -9.21 -5.74 -28.36
C GLY A 165 -10.00 -4.81 -29.31
N GLY A 166 -10.67 -3.77 -28.80
CA GLY A 166 -11.31 -2.74 -29.60
C GLY A 166 -10.37 -1.65 -30.15
N SER A 167 -9.07 -1.69 -29.82
CA SER A 167 -8.15 -0.62 -30.20
C SER A 167 -7.91 -0.62 -31.72
N ILE A 168 -8.01 0.57 -32.32
CA ILE A 168 -7.73 0.79 -33.75
C ILE A 168 -6.32 0.29 -34.11
N GLY A 169 -5.36 0.42 -33.19
CA GLY A 169 -3.98 -0.02 -33.39
C GLY A 169 -3.83 -1.51 -33.69
N HIS A 170 -4.53 -2.37 -32.95
CA HIS A 170 -4.50 -3.82 -33.20
C HIS A 170 -5.07 -4.17 -34.58
N ARG A 171 -6.18 -3.53 -34.97
CA ARG A 171 -6.80 -3.72 -36.29
C ARG A 171 -5.89 -3.23 -37.42
N MET A 172 -5.19 -2.11 -37.22
CA MET A 172 -4.24 -1.58 -38.19
C MET A 172 -3.06 -2.53 -38.40
N MET A 173 -2.46 -3.04 -37.32
CA MET A 173 -1.36 -3.99 -37.41
C MET A 173 -1.78 -5.32 -38.04
N LEU A 174 -3.00 -5.81 -37.73
CA LEU A 174 -3.57 -6.97 -38.39
C LEU A 174 -3.75 -6.74 -39.89
N PHE A 175 -4.31 -5.59 -40.28
CA PHE A 175 -4.50 -5.22 -41.69
C PHE A 175 -3.17 -5.17 -42.43
N VAL A 176 -2.15 -4.54 -41.84
CA VAL A 176 -0.80 -4.47 -42.41
C VAL A 176 -0.19 -5.86 -42.57
N GLY A 177 -0.28 -6.72 -41.54
CA GLY A 177 0.21 -8.10 -41.60
C GLY A 177 -0.48 -8.93 -42.69
N VAL A 178 -1.81 -8.84 -42.80
CA VAL A 178 -2.59 -9.50 -43.85
C VAL A 178 -2.24 -8.96 -45.23
N ALA A 179 -2.14 -7.64 -45.39
CA ALA A 179 -1.78 -7.00 -46.66
C ALA A 179 -0.38 -7.44 -47.12
N MET A 180 0.60 -7.51 -46.22
CA MET A 180 1.93 -8.03 -46.52
C MET A 180 1.88 -9.50 -46.94
N ALA A 181 1.16 -10.35 -46.21
CA ALA A 181 1.01 -11.76 -46.59
C ALA A 181 0.38 -11.90 -47.99
N VAL A 182 -0.65 -11.11 -48.31
CA VAL A 182 -1.28 -11.07 -49.63
C VAL A 182 -0.31 -10.59 -50.70
N MET A 183 0.45 -9.52 -50.45
CA MET A 183 1.50 -9.04 -51.38
C MET A 183 2.56 -10.11 -51.63
N GLY A 184 2.96 -10.83 -50.59
CA GLY A 184 3.93 -11.91 -50.70
C GLY A 184 3.42 -13.07 -51.55
N VAL A 185 2.17 -13.51 -51.32
CA VAL A 185 1.50 -14.53 -52.15
C VAL A 185 1.35 -14.07 -53.59
N PHE A 186 0.96 -12.81 -53.82
CA PHE A 186 0.85 -12.25 -55.17
C PHE A 186 2.20 -12.22 -55.90
N SER A 187 3.27 -11.83 -55.20
CA SER A 187 4.62 -11.83 -55.75
C SER A 187 5.07 -13.25 -56.15
N ILE A 188 4.83 -14.26 -55.31
CA ILE A 188 5.14 -15.66 -55.66
C ILE A 188 4.28 -16.14 -56.84
N GLY A 189 2.99 -15.80 -56.86
CA GLY A 189 2.10 -16.12 -57.98
C GLY A 189 2.56 -15.51 -59.30
N ALA A 190 3.02 -14.26 -59.29
CA ALA A 190 3.56 -13.58 -60.48
C ALA A 190 4.82 -14.28 -61.04
N VAL A 191 5.66 -14.83 -60.16
CA VAL A 191 6.80 -15.66 -60.56
C VAL A 191 6.35 -16.94 -61.24
N ILE A 192 5.35 -17.64 -60.68
CA ILE A 192 4.85 -18.92 -61.21
C ILE A 192 4.21 -18.75 -62.60
N VAL A 193 3.46 -17.67 -62.82
CA VAL A 193 2.77 -17.39 -64.09
C VAL A 193 3.69 -16.76 -65.14
N GLY A 194 4.95 -16.45 -64.78
CA GLY A 194 5.93 -15.88 -65.71
C GLY A 194 5.73 -14.39 -66.02
N VAL A 195 5.02 -13.67 -65.14
CA VAL A 195 4.81 -12.21 -65.26
C VAL A 195 6.02 -11.43 -64.74
N SER A 196 6.80 -12.02 -63.82
CA SER A 196 7.99 -11.38 -63.26
C SER A 196 9.21 -11.48 -64.19
N GLU A 197 9.92 -10.38 -64.43
CA GLU A 197 11.16 -10.37 -65.23
C GLU A 197 12.34 -11.06 -64.52
N SER A 198 12.34 -11.09 -63.19
CA SER A 198 13.40 -11.67 -62.37
C SER A 198 12.85 -12.66 -61.35
N MET A 199 13.02 -13.96 -61.63
CA MET A 199 12.55 -15.05 -60.77
C MET A 199 13.13 -14.98 -59.35
N LEU A 200 14.43 -14.70 -59.22
CA LEU A 200 15.12 -14.61 -57.92
C LEU A 200 14.55 -13.48 -57.06
N ILE A 201 14.43 -12.27 -57.65
CA ILE A 201 13.96 -11.07 -56.94
C ILE A 201 12.51 -11.26 -56.49
N GLY A 202 11.62 -11.69 -57.40
CA GLY A 202 10.20 -11.92 -57.06
C GLY A 202 9.99 -12.97 -55.98
N THR A 203 10.83 -14.01 -55.96
CA THR A 203 10.81 -15.07 -54.93
C THR A 203 11.26 -14.54 -53.58
N VAL A 204 12.39 -13.81 -53.52
CA VAL A 204 12.94 -13.27 -52.27
C VAL A 204 11.98 -12.27 -51.63
N PHE A 205 11.44 -11.32 -52.40
CA PHE A 205 10.46 -10.37 -51.88
C PHE A 205 9.17 -11.06 -51.46
N GLY A 206 8.69 -12.01 -52.27
CA GLY A 206 7.48 -12.78 -51.95
C GLY A 206 7.60 -13.51 -50.63
N LEU A 207 8.71 -14.23 -50.44
CA LEU A 207 8.97 -14.94 -49.18
C LEU A 207 9.16 -13.97 -48.01
N GLY A 208 9.89 -12.87 -48.21
CA GLY A 208 10.09 -11.83 -47.19
C GLY A 208 8.77 -11.24 -46.70
N PHE A 209 7.87 -10.87 -47.61
CA PHE A 209 6.56 -10.34 -47.26
C PHE A 209 5.67 -11.36 -46.53
N ILE A 210 5.71 -12.64 -46.93
CA ILE A 210 5.00 -13.70 -46.21
C ILE A 210 5.55 -13.85 -44.79
N VAL A 211 6.87 -13.94 -44.64
CA VAL A 211 7.50 -14.12 -43.33
C VAL A 211 7.14 -12.95 -42.40
N VAL A 212 7.31 -11.71 -42.87
CA VAL A 212 6.97 -10.53 -42.06
C VAL A 212 5.47 -10.49 -41.74
N GLY A 213 4.61 -10.76 -42.72
CA GLY A 213 3.15 -10.79 -42.52
C GLY A 213 2.72 -11.84 -41.49
N VAL A 214 3.29 -13.04 -41.55
CA VAL A 214 3.04 -14.13 -40.59
C VAL A 214 3.53 -13.75 -39.19
N VAL A 215 4.72 -13.19 -39.06
CA VAL A 215 5.27 -12.74 -37.76
C VAL A 215 4.37 -11.67 -37.13
N LEU A 216 3.98 -10.66 -37.93
CA LEU A 216 3.06 -9.61 -37.47
C LEU A 216 1.71 -10.21 -37.05
N PHE A 217 1.16 -11.15 -37.84
CA PHE A 217 -0.09 -11.83 -37.51
C PHE A 217 0.00 -12.57 -36.17
N ILE A 218 1.07 -13.34 -35.93
CA ILE A 218 1.28 -14.07 -34.67
C ILE A 218 1.37 -13.10 -33.49
N MET A 219 2.18 -12.05 -33.61
CA MET A 219 2.35 -11.05 -32.55
C MET A 219 1.02 -10.38 -32.18
N VAL A 220 0.27 -9.97 -33.20
CA VAL A 220 -1.05 -9.35 -33.09
C VAL A 220 -2.04 -10.31 -32.45
N ALA A 221 -2.16 -11.54 -32.96
CA ALA A 221 -3.05 -12.56 -32.42
C ALA A 221 -2.78 -12.84 -30.94
N ASN A 222 -1.49 -12.95 -30.55
CA ASN A 222 -1.11 -13.15 -29.17
C ASN A 222 -1.48 -11.94 -28.28
N ALA A 223 -1.26 -10.71 -28.76
CA ALA A 223 -1.62 -9.51 -28.02
C ALA A 223 -3.13 -9.43 -27.76
N ARG A 224 -3.96 -9.75 -28.76
CA ARG A 224 -5.43 -9.76 -28.59
C ARG A 224 -5.90 -10.77 -27.56
N LEU A 225 -5.31 -11.97 -27.59
CA LEU A 225 -5.66 -13.02 -26.66
C LEU A 225 -5.27 -12.63 -25.23
N SER A 226 -4.07 -12.06 -25.05
CA SER A 226 -3.61 -11.55 -23.76
C SER A 226 -4.50 -10.43 -23.22
N ASP A 227 -4.88 -9.45 -24.06
CA ASP A 227 -5.76 -8.35 -23.65
C ASP A 227 -7.14 -8.86 -23.22
N ARG A 228 -7.70 -9.82 -23.96
CA ARG A 228 -8.98 -10.43 -23.61
C ARG A 228 -8.91 -11.18 -22.28
N PHE A 229 -7.87 -12.00 -22.09
CA PHE A 229 -7.69 -12.73 -20.83
C PHE A 229 -7.53 -11.78 -19.65
N ARG A 230 -6.73 -10.72 -19.79
CA ARG A 230 -6.58 -9.69 -18.73
C ARG A 230 -7.90 -9.00 -18.41
N ALA A 231 -8.73 -8.72 -19.41
CA ALA A 231 -10.04 -8.12 -19.19
C ALA A 231 -11.02 -9.09 -18.50
N GLU A 232 -11.00 -10.38 -18.86
CA GLU A 232 -11.80 -11.41 -18.20
C GLU A 232 -11.33 -11.64 -16.76
N GLU A 233 -10.02 -11.77 -16.53
CA GLU A 233 -9.42 -11.88 -15.21
C GLU A 233 -9.78 -10.68 -14.33
N TYR A 234 -9.62 -9.45 -14.82
CA TYR A 234 -10.01 -8.25 -14.07
C TYR A 234 -11.49 -8.26 -13.66
N ARG A 235 -12.40 -8.74 -14.53
CA ARG A 235 -13.82 -8.90 -14.17
C ARG A 235 -14.04 -9.98 -13.11
N ASP A 236 -13.31 -11.08 -13.19
CA ASP A 236 -13.39 -12.15 -12.19
C ASP A 236 -12.95 -11.63 -10.83
N ARG A 237 -11.85 -10.86 -10.78
CA ARG A 237 -11.38 -10.18 -9.56
C ARG A 237 -12.42 -9.20 -9.01
N LEU A 238 -13.04 -8.40 -9.87
CA LEU A 238 -14.13 -7.49 -9.47
C LEU A 238 -15.31 -8.26 -8.85
N ARG A 239 -15.72 -9.39 -9.45
CA ARG A 239 -16.79 -10.22 -8.90
C ARG A 239 -16.39 -10.86 -7.57
N ALA A 240 -15.13 -11.27 -7.42
CA ALA A 240 -14.62 -11.85 -6.18
C ALA A 240 -14.70 -10.87 -4.99
N VAL A 241 -14.53 -9.57 -5.24
CA VAL A 241 -14.73 -8.52 -4.23
C VAL A 241 -16.20 -8.05 -4.12
N GLY A 242 -17.14 -8.82 -4.66
CA GLY A 242 -18.58 -8.56 -4.58
C GLY A 242 -19.08 -7.47 -5.54
N ARG A 243 -18.30 -7.03 -6.53
CA ARG A 243 -18.84 -6.10 -7.52
C ARG A 243 -19.79 -6.81 -8.48
N GLY A 244 -21.03 -6.35 -8.51
CA GLY A 244 -22.10 -6.87 -9.36
C GLY A 244 -22.92 -8.01 -8.74
N SER A 245 -22.71 -8.27 -7.44
CA SER A 245 -23.60 -9.06 -6.59
C SER A 245 -24.03 -8.19 -5.40
N ASP A 246 -25.23 -8.44 -4.88
CA ASP A 246 -25.66 -7.84 -3.61
C ASP A 246 -25.05 -8.58 -2.41
N GLU A 247 -24.42 -9.75 -2.63
CA GLU A 247 -23.67 -10.50 -1.61
C GLU A 247 -22.28 -9.88 -1.37
N ARG A 248 -21.96 -9.70 -0.08
CA ARG A 248 -20.64 -9.33 0.45
C ARG A 248 -19.74 -10.58 0.55
N PRO A 249 -18.42 -10.48 0.28
CA PRO A 249 -17.52 -11.64 0.36
C PRO A 249 -17.45 -12.28 1.75
N THR A 250 -17.34 -13.62 1.80
CA THR A 250 -17.30 -14.42 3.05
C THR A 250 -16.13 -14.08 3.98
N VAL A 251 -15.02 -13.54 3.44
CA VAL A 251 -13.88 -13.06 4.24
C VAL A 251 -14.30 -11.95 5.22
N LEU A 252 -15.31 -11.15 4.86
CA LEU A 252 -15.84 -10.12 5.75
C LEU A 252 -16.74 -10.69 6.84
N ASP A 253 -17.49 -11.76 6.55
CA ASP A 253 -18.30 -12.46 7.56
C ASP A 253 -17.41 -13.03 8.67
N GLU A 254 -16.22 -13.54 8.32
CA GLU A 254 -15.22 -14.00 9.30
C GLU A 254 -14.64 -12.85 10.14
N LEU A 255 -14.37 -11.68 9.52
CA LEU A 255 -13.83 -10.50 10.22
C LEU A 255 -14.85 -9.81 11.15
N GLU A 256 -16.14 -9.88 10.81
CA GLU A 256 -17.21 -9.43 11.70
C GLU A 256 -17.41 -10.42 12.86
N SER A 257 -17.21 -11.72 12.63
CA SER A 257 -17.32 -12.74 13.69
C SER A 257 -16.14 -12.77 14.67
N ASP A 258 -14.91 -12.49 14.21
CA ASP A 258 -13.70 -12.50 15.06
C ASP A 258 -13.57 -11.25 15.95
N GLY A 259 -14.34 -10.20 15.63
CA GLY A 259 -14.42 -8.96 16.42
C GLY A 259 -15.21 -9.08 17.73
N ASP A 260 -16.03 -10.13 17.90
CA ASP A 260 -16.87 -10.34 19.08
C ASP A 260 -16.17 -11.15 20.20
N ASP A 261 -15.03 -11.80 19.94
CA ASP A 261 -14.38 -12.71 20.90
C ASP A 261 -13.36 -12.01 21.83
N ALA A 262 -13.25 -10.68 21.76
CA ALA A 262 -12.29 -9.89 22.55
C ALA A 262 -12.85 -9.31 23.88
N THR A 263 -14.06 -9.68 24.30
CA THR A 263 -14.72 -9.09 25.48
C THR A 263 -15.07 -10.02 26.64
N ASP A 264 -14.52 -11.24 26.75
CA ASP A 264 -14.84 -12.09 27.91
C ASP A 264 -13.70 -13.00 28.41
N GLU A 265 -12.51 -12.46 28.67
CA GLU A 265 -11.50 -13.11 29.55
C GLU A 265 -10.94 -12.17 30.63
N SER A 266 -11.82 -11.46 31.34
CA SER A 266 -11.44 -10.81 32.61
C SER A 266 -12.48 -11.07 33.69
N GLY A 267 -12.58 -12.33 34.13
CA GLY A 267 -13.61 -12.70 35.10
C GLY A 267 -13.48 -14.05 35.79
N ASP A 268 -12.29 -14.56 36.09
CA ASP A 268 -12.19 -15.60 37.13
C ASP A 268 -10.93 -15.42 38.00
N THR A 269 -11.10 -14.66 39.08
CA THR A 269 -10.21 -14.78 40.24
C THR A 269 -10.83 -15.85 41.15
N PRO A 270 -10.20 -17.03 41.34
CA PRO A 270 -10.71 -17.99 42.29
C PRO A 270 -10.48 -17.45 43.70
N SER A 271 -11.52 -16.87 44.28
CA SER A 271 -11.59 -16.68 45.73
C SER A 271 -11.81 -18.06 46.35
N HIS A 272 -10.80 -18.56 47.07
CA HIS A 272 -11.06 -19.53 48.12
C HIS A 272 -10.21 -19.17 49.35
N GLY A 273 -10.90 -18.64 50.35
CA GLY A 273 -10.40 -18.50 51.70
C GLY A 273 -10.74 -19.71 52.58
N LEU A 274 -10.04 -19.71 53.72
CA LEU A 274 -10.08 -20.60 54.89
C LEU A 274 -9.18 -21.85 54.84
#